data_AF-A0A444UXQ6-F1
#
_entry.id   AF-A0A444UXQ6-F1
#
_cell.length_a   1.000
_cell.length_b   1.000
_cell.length_c   1.000
_cell.angle_alpha   90.00
_cell.angle_beta   90.00
_cell.angle_gamma   90.00
#
_symmetry.space_group_name_H-M   'P 1'
#
loop_
_entity.id
_entity.type
_entity.pdbx_description
1 polymer ?
#
loop_
_entity_poly.entity_id
_entity_poly.type
_entity_poly.pdbx_seq_one_letter_code
_entity_poly.pdbx_strand_id
1 'polypeptide(L)'
;MYAPPLDLSFKCINSMTGAMAEEPRTGLRRLQHTPEGKVCSRVLRLNNNILPDLSGFNEAIDHFIKDTSQLSWIDLSFNDLSTIDNVLTQYKNLRVLYLHGNSIITLGEVDKLVALPNLLSLTLHGNPMENEKGYRNYVMSALPQLKTLDFSAVTKQDRVTAAIWRRGFNQQKRPKRNFDV
;
A
#
# COMPACT_ATOMS: atom_id res chain seq x y z
N MET A 1 5.76 -12.15 -16.78
CA MET A 1 5.17 -13.06 -15.77
C MET A 1 5.80 -12.71 -14.44
N TYR A 2 5.02 -12.37 -13.40
CA TYR A 2 5.59 -12.02 -12.09
C TYR A 2 6.33 -13.23 -11.48
N ALA A 3 7.37 -12.96 -10.69
CA ALA A 3 8.04 -14.00 -9.90
C ALA A 3 7.03 -14.64 -8.92
N PRO A 4 7.20 -15.93 -8.57
CA PRO A 4 6.40 -16.56 -7.53
C PRO A 4 6.46 -15.74 -6.23
N PRO A 5 5.34 -15.54 -5.52
CA PRO A 5 5.30 -14.71 -4.33
C PRO A 5 5.94 -15.41 -3.12
N LEU A 6 6.62 -14.63 -2.28
CA LEU A 6 6.83 -15.02 -0.89
C LEU A 6 5.47 -14.91 -0.19
N ASP A 7 4.93 -16.05 0.25
CA ASP A 7 3.54 -16.13 0.70
C ASP A 7 3.46 -16.42 2.21
N LEU A 8 3.17 -15.40 2.99
CA LEU A 8 2.96 -15.44 4.45
C LEU A 8 1.48 -15.17 4.80
N SER A 9 0.56 -15.42 3.86
CA SER A 9 -0.87 -15.18 4.06
C SER A 9 -1.54 -16.24 4.94
N PHE A 10 -2.62 -15.89 5.66
CA PHE A 10 -3.40 -16.83 6.48
C PHE A 10 -2.57 -17.58 7.53
N LYS A 11 -1.65 -16.88 8.19
CA LYS A 11 -0.75 -17.44 9.22
C LYS A 11 -1.08 -16.94 10.62
N CYS A 12 -2.13 -16.13 10.78
CA CYS A 12 -2.47 -15.47 12.05
C CYS A 12 -1.32 -14.61 12.60
N ILE A 13 -0.49 -14.06 11.72
CA ILE A 13 0.64 -13.21 12.09
C ILE A 13 0.09 -11.91 12.69
N ASN A 14 0.53 -11.57 13.89
CA ASN A 14 0.16 -10.33 14.60
C ASN A 14 1.34 -9.36 14.81
N SER A 15 2.54 -9.73 14.38
CA SER A 15 3.73 -8.90 14.41
C SER A 15 4.75 -9.34 13.36
N MET A 16 5.57 -8.41 12.85
CA MET A 16 6.61 -8.76 11.87
C MET A 16 7.72 -9.63 12.48
N THR A 17 7.97 -9.50 13.79
CA THR A 17 8.86 -10.42 14.52
C THR A 17 8.32 -11.84 14.52
N GLY A 18 7.02 -12.02 14.78
CA GLY A 18 6.36 -13.32 14.69
C GLY A 18 6.38 -13.89 13.27
N ALA A 19 6.26 -13.02 12.25
CA ALA A 19 6.34 -13.43 10.84
C ALA A 19 7.66 -14.14 10.48
N MET A 20 8.78 -13.78 11.11
CA MET A 20 10.09 -14.41 10.86
C MET A 20 10.17 -15.87 11.34
N ALA A 21 9.31 -16.26 12.29
CA ALA A 21 9.24 -17.64 12.76
C ALA A 21 8.37 -18.53 11.86
N GLU A 22 7.63 -17.95 10.92
CA GLU A 22 6.72 -18.66 10.05
C GLU A 22 7.41 -19.22 8.80
N GLU A 23 7.07 -20.45 8.44
CA GLU A 23 7.45 -21.00 7.15
C GLU A 23 6.52 -20.45 6.05
N PRO A 24 7.04 -19.85 4.97
CA PRO A 24 6.22 -19.38 3.86
C PRO A 24 5.42 -20.52 3.21
N ARG A 25 4.17 -20.23 2.85
CA ARG A 25 3.29 -21.16 2.15
C ARG A 25 3.87 -21.52 0.80
N THR A 26 3.78 -22.81 0.46
CA THR A 26 4.21 -23.31 -0.84
C THR A 26 3.18 -22.96 -1.92
N GLY A 27 3.60 -22.19 -2.91
CA GLY A 27 2.80 -21.91 -4.11
C GLY A 27 2.95 -22.98 -5.19
N LEU A 28 2.10 -22.90 -6.23
CA LEU A 28 2.17 -23.76 -7.42
C LEU A 28 3.50 -23.63 -8.18
N ARG A 29 4.14 -22.46 -8.09
CA ARG A 29 5.43 -22.18 -8.71
C ARG A 29 6.51 -22.16 -7.64
N ARG A 30 7.57 -22.94 -7.87
CA ARG A 30 8.72 -23.02 -6.97
C ARG A 30 9.42 -21.66 -6.86
N LEU A 31 9.65 -21.23 -5.63
CA LEU A 31 10.50 -20.07 -5.34
C LEU A 31 11.96 -20.39 -5.66
N GLN A 32 12.65 -19.44 -6.26
CA GLN A 32 14.11 -19.53 -6.41
C GLN A 32 14.75 -19.02 -5.13
N HIS A 33 15.81 -19.69 -4.70
CA HIS A 33 16.58 -19.34 -3.51
C HIS A 33 18.02 -19.06 -3.88
N THR A 34 18.66 -18.22 -3.10
CA THR A 34 20.08 -17.96 -3.17
C THR A 34 20.85 -19.06 -2.43
N PRO A 35 22.18 -19.16 -2.59
CA PRO A 35 22.99 -20.09 -1.81
C PRO A 35 22.83 -19.90 -0.29
N GLU A 36 22.52 -18.68 0.15
CA GLU A 36 22.29 -18.31 1.56
C GLU A 36 20.84 -18.59 2.02
N GLY A 37 20.01 -19.21 1.18
CA GLY A 37 18.63 -19.58 1.49
C GLY A 37 17.57 -18.50 1.27
N LYS A 38 17.97 -17.25 0.96
CA LYS A 38 17.03 -16.14 0.74
C LYS A 38 16.23 -16.32 -0.55
N VAL A 39 14.98 -15.88 -0.51
CA VAL A 39 14.03 -15.96 -1.62
C VAL A 39 14.30 -14.85 -2.66
N CYS A 40 14.34 -15.25 -3.93
CA CYS A 40 14.39 -14.36 -5.09
C CYS A 40 12.96 -14.06 -5.58
N SER A 41 12.26 -13.18 -4.88
CA SER A 41 10.92 -12.72 -5.26
C SER A 41 10.80 -11.20 -5.28
N ARG A 42 9.84 -10.71 -6.05
CA ARG A 42 9.43 -9.30 -6.12
C ARG A 42 7.99 -9.10 -5.64
N VAL A 43 7.37 -10.16 -5.13
CA VAL A 43 5.97 -10.20 -4.70
C VAL A 43 5.93 -10.76 -3.29
N LEU A 44 5.31 -10.01 -2.39
CA LEU A 44 5.13 -10.36 -0.98
C LEU A 44 3.63 -10.42 -0.69
N ARG A 45 3.19 -11.50 -0.05
CA ARG A 45 1.83 -11.63 0.47
C ARG A 45 1.86 -11.79 1.98
N LEU A 46 1.17 -10.90 2.65
CA LEU A 46 0.94 -10.87 4.09
C LEU A 46 -0.56 -10.72 4.40
N ASN A 47 -1.42 -10.95 3.41
CA ASN A 47 -2.86 -10.77 3.54
C ASN A 47 -3.52 -11.84 4.41
N ASN A 48 -4.69 -11.53 4.96
CA ASN A 48 -5.42 -12.41 5.90
C ASN A 48 -4.58 -12.76 7.13
N ASN A 49 -4.03 -11.74 7.77
CA ASN A 49 -3.33 -11.83 9.04
C ASN A 49 -3.95 -10.81 10.02
N ILE A 50 -3.30 -10.53 11.15
CA ILE A 50 -3.82 -9.72 12.25
C ILE A 50 -2.78 -8.63 12.61
N LEU A 51 -2.10 -8.09 11.60
CA LEU A 51 -1.05 -7.08 11.79
C LEU A 51 -1.68 -5.73 12.16
N PRO A 52 -1.38 -5.16 13.35
CA PRO A 52 -1.87 -3.83 13.72
C PRO A 52 -1.03 -2.70 13.12
N ASP A 53 0.24 -2.96 12.84
CA ASP A 53 1.23 -2.06 12.27
C ASP A 53 2.35 -2.85 11.54
N LEU A 54 3.32 -2.14 10.97
CA LEU A 54 4.46 -2.74 10.24
C LEU A 54 5.80 -2.50 10.96
N SER A 55 5.79 -2.43 12.30
CA SER A 55 7.02 -2.35 13.08
C SER A 55 7.87 -3.60 12.87
N GLY A 56 9.14 -3.41 12.51
CA GLY A 56 10.06 -4.52 12.19
C GLY A 56 9.90 -5.08 10.78
N PHE A 57 9.17 -4.40 9.88
CA PHE A 57 8.90 -4.89 8.54
C PHE A 57 10.18 -5.07 7.72
N ASN A 58 11.09 -4.09 7.72
CA ASN A 58 12.32 -4.19 6.94
C ASN A 58 13.16 -5.38 7.37
N GLU A 59 13.33 -5.58 8.68
CA GLU A 59 14.06 -6.69 9.28
C GLU A 59 13.45 -8.03 8.87
N ALA A 60 12.12 -8.15 8.96
CA ALA A 60 11.41 -9.37 8.58
C ALA A 60 11.49 -9.65 7.08
N ILE A 61 11.37 -8.64 6.22
CA ILE A 61 11.44 -8.86 4.77
C ILE A 61 12.89 -9.14 4.35
N ASP A 62 13.88 -8.47 4.94
CA ASP A 62 15.30 -8.74 4.69
C ASP A 62 15.71 -10.14 5.18
N HIS A 63 15.04 -10.69 6.20
CA HIS A 63 15.22 -12.07 6.63
C HIS A 63 14.88 -13.06 5.49
N PHE A 64 13.77 -12.84 4.79
CA PHE A 64 13.29 -13.77 3.76
C PHE A 64 13.80 -13.47 2.35
N ILE A 65 13.90 -12.21 1.94
CA ILE A 65 14.14 -11.79 0.55
C ILE A 65 15.54 -11.21 0.39
N LYS A 66 16.24 -11.60 -0.69
CA LYS A 66 17.61 -11.13 -0.93
C LYS A 66 17.70 -9.63 -1.26
N ASP A 67 16.83 -9.15 -2.14
CA ASP A 67 16.87 -7.78 -2.65
C ASP A 67 15.49 -7.14 -2.49
N THR A 68 15.24 -6.63 -1.29
CA THR A 68 13.96 -6.04 -0.89
C THR A 68 13.66 -4.75 -1.64
N SER A 69 14.69 -4.08 -2.20
CA SER A 69 14.54 -2.91 -3.06
C SER A 69 13.78 -3.20 -4.35
N GLN A 70 13.75 -4.47 -4.79
CA GLN A 70 13.08 -4.91 -6.03
C GLN A 70 11.62 -5.33 -5.80
N LEU A 71 11.10 -5.21 -4.59
CA LEU A 71 9.68 -5.46 -4.32
C LEU A 71 8.81 -4.57 -5.20
N SER A 72 7.90 -5.22 -5.92
CA SER A 72 7.04 -4.60 -6.93
C SER A 72 5.55 -4.80 -6.63
N TRP A 73 5.23 -5.77 -5.77
CA TRP A 73 3.87 -6.03 -5.31
C TRP A 73 3.90 -6.46 -3.84
N ILE A 74 3.18 -5.72 -2.99
CA ILE A 74 2.93 -6.07 -1.60
C ILE A 74 1.42 -6.19 -1.41
N ASP A 75 0.98 -7.32 -0.86
CA ASP A 75 -0.40 -7.56 -0.47
C ASP A 75 -0.52 -7.61 1.06
N LEU A 76 -1.16 -6.59 1.62
CA LEU A 76 -1.44 -6.41 3.05
C LEU A 76 -2.95 -6.38 3.31
N SER A 77 -3.77 -6.82 2.35
CA SER A 77 -5.22 -6.83 2.50
C SER A 77 -5.68 -7.72 3.66
N PHE A 78 -6.82 -7.42 4.27
CA PHE A 78 -7.37 -8.22 5.39
C PHE A 78 -6.35 -8.36 6.54
N ASN A 79 -5.93 -7.23 7.09
CA ASN A 79 -5.16 -7.08 8.33
C ASN A 79 -5.85 -6.03 9.21
N ASP A 80 -5.22 -5.63 10.31
CA ASP A 80 -5.77 -4.65 11.27
C ASP A 80 -5.04 -3.30 11.23
N LEU A 81 -4.43 -2.96 10.08
CA LEU A 81 -3.65 -1.72 9.94
C LEU A 81 -4.56 -0.51 10.11
N SER A 82 -4.25 0.35 11.09
CA SER A 82 -4.99 1.59 11.35
C SER A 82 -4.42 2.80 10.59
N THR A 83 -3.20 2.67 10.07
CA THR A 83 -2.44 3.70 9.36
C THR A 83 -1.68 3.07 8.18
N ILE A 84 -1.31 3.90 7.22
CA ILE A 84 -0.32 3.55 6.20
C ILE A 84 1.06 3.84 6.78
N ASP A 85 1.82 2.79 7.05
CA ASP A 85 3.11 2.89 7.72
C ASP A 85 4.20 3.47 6.80
N ASN A 86 5.07 4.33 7.36
CA ASN A 86 6.10 5.04 6.59
C ASN A 86 7.16 4.09 6.02
N VAL A 87 7.32 2.90 6.60
CA VAL A 87 8.24 1.88 6.08
C VAL A 87 7.93 1.54 4.61
N LEU A 88 6.66 1.55 4.21
CA LEU A 88 6.25 1.28 2.83
C LEU A 88 6.81 2.29 1.84
N THR A 89 7.10 3.52 2.27
CA THR A 89 7.62 4.59 1.41
C THR A 89 9.04 4.33 0.89
N GLN A 90 9.76 3.36 1.48
CA GLN A 90 11.13 3.01 1.10
C GLN A 90 11.19 2.19 -0.19
N TYR A 91 10.11 1.47 -0.54
CA TYR A 91 10.06 0.57 -1.70
C TYR A 91 9.76 1.31 -3.01
N LYS A 92 10.74 2.04 -3.54
CA LYS A 92 10.57 2.89 -4.73
C LYS A 92 10.16 2.15 -6.01
N ASN A 93 10.39 0.84 -6.09
CA ASN A 93 9.98 -0.01 -7.21
C ASN A 93 8.56 -0.61 -7.04
N LEU A 94 7.86 -0.29 -5.95
CA LEU A 94 6.53 -0.81 -5.69
C LEU A 94 5.54 -0.30 -6.74
N ARG A 95 4.85 -1.24 -7.40
CA ARG A 95 3.86 -0.97 -8.46
C ARG A 95 2.44 -1.32 -8.03
N VAL A 96 2.30 -2.31 -7.16
CA VAL A 96 1.01 -2.80 -6.67
C VAL A 96 1.04 -2.84 -5.14
N LEU A 97 0.07 -2.18 -4.50
CA LEU A 97 -0.09 -2.18 -3.06
C LEU A 97 -1.56 -2.45 -2.73
N TYR A 98 -1.81 -3.57 -2.05
CA TYR A 98 -3.15 -3.88 -1.56
C TYR A 98 -3.27 -3.63 -0.07
N LEU A 99 -4.17 -2.74 0.30
CA LEU A 99 -4.49 -2.33 1.68
C LEU A 99 -5.99 -2.46 1.99
N HIS A 100 -6.78 -3.07 1.11
CA HIS A 100 -8.22 -3.20 1.31
C HIS A 100 -8.56 -4.11 2.50
N GLY A 101 -9.71 -3.88 3.14
CA GLY A 101 -10.11 -4.65 4.33
C GLY A 101 -9.15 -4.48 5.51
N ASN A 102 -8.70 -3.25 5.75
CA ASN A 102 -7.95 -2.87 6.95
C ASN A 102 -8.76 -1.85 7.78
N SER A 103 -8.15 -1.25 8.80
CA SER A 103 -8.79 -0.27 9.69
C SER A 103 -8.28 1.17 9.47
N ILE A 104 -7.85 1.53 8.25
CA ILE A 104 -7.27 2.84 7.95
C ILE A 104 -8.35 3.92 7.98
N ILE A 105 -8.20 4.88 8.91
CA ILE A 105 -9.30 5.79 9.25
C ILE A 105 -9.32 7.06 8.40
N THR A 106 -8.15 7.64 8.09
CA THR A 106 -8.09 9.00 7.54
C THR A 106 -7.53 9.04 6.12
N LEU A 107 -8.12 9.88 5.27
CA LEU A 107 -7.65 10.13 3.90
C LEU A 107 -6.20 10.65 3.82
N GLY A 108 -5.75 11.39 4.84
CA GLY A 108 -4.40 11.99 4.88
C GLY A 108 -3.26 10.95 4.86
N GLU A 109 -3.54 9.71 5.26
CA GLU A 109 -2.57 8.60 5.20
C GLU A 109 -2.07 8.33 3.77
N VAL A 110 -2.90 8.63 2.77
CA VAL A 110 -2.56 8.48 1.34
C VAL A 110 -1.44 9.42 0.91
N ASP A 111 -1.26 10.56 1.59
CA ASP A 111 -0.23 11.54 1.24
C ASP A 111 1.18 10.95 1.39
N LYS A 112 1.37 9.97 2.29
CA LYS A 112 2.64 9.24 2.47
C LYS A 112 3.03 8.48 1.20
N LEU A 113 2.05 7.97 0.46
CA LEU A 113 2.27 7.18 -0.76
C LEU A 113 2.75 8.02 -1.96
N VAL A 114 2.72 9.37 -1.87
CA VAL A 114 3.31 10.26 -2.88
C VAL A 114 4.82 9.97 -3.04
N ALA A 115 5.47 9.45 -2.01
CA ALA A 115 6.86 9.04 -2.03
C ALA A 115 7.14 7.80 -2.93
N LEU A 116 6.11 7.16 -3.50
CA LEU A 116 6.20 5.97 -4.34
C LEU A 116 5.95 6.33 -5.83
N PRO A 117 6.99 6.69 -6.59
CA PRO A 117 6.83 7.22 -7.95
C PRO A 117 6.32 6.16 -8.94
N ASN A 118 6.56 4.88 -8.67
CA ASN A 118 6.20 3.77 -9.55
C ASN A 118 4.88 3.07 -9.17
N LEU A 119 4.15 3.58 -8.16
CA LEU A 119 2.90 2.96 -7.72
C LEU A 119 1.82 3.13 -8.79
N LEU A 120 1.28 2.01 -9.32
CA LEU A 120 0.30 2.02 -10.40
C LEU A 120 -1.06 1.46 -9.97
N SER A 121 -1.08 0.56 -8.99
CA SER A 121 -2.28 -0.11 -8.51
C SER A 121 -2.37 0.00 -6.99
N LEU A 122 -3.49 0.51 -6.52
CA LEU A 122 -3.78 0.68 -5.10
C LEU A 122 -5.21 0.21 -4.82
N THR A 123 -5.40 -0.49 -3.70
CA THR A 123 -6.74 -0.81 -3.19
C THR A 123 -6.82 -0.38 -1.73
N LEU A 124 -7.88 0.32 -1.38
CA LEU A 124 -8.14 0.90 -0.06
C LEU A 124 -9.60 0.71 0.38
N HIS A 125 -10.49 0.17 -0.47
CA HIS A 125 -11.86 -0.18 -0.08
C HIS A 125 -11.93 -1.12 1.14
N GLY A 126 -13.05 -1.11 1.85
CA GLY A 126 -13.21 -1.83 3.12
C GLY A 126 -12.39 -1.24 4.26
N ASN A 127 -11.89 -0.02 4.13
CA ASN A 127 -11.31 0.77 5.23
C ASN A 127 -12.27 1.91 5.61
N PRO A 128 -12.33 2.34 6.88
CA PRO A 128 -13.23 3.43 7.30
C PRO A 128 -13.10 4.72 6.47
N MET A 129 -11.89 5.05 6.02
CA MET A 129 -11.60 6.21 5.15
C MET A 129 -12.41 6.25 3.85
N GLU A 130 -12.91 5.10 3.36
CA GLU A 130 -13.66 5.04 2.11
C GLU A 130 -14.98 5.82 2.15
N ASN A 131 -15.52 6.04 3.36
CA ASN A 131 -16.77 6.76 3.60
C ASN A 131 -16.58 8.29 3.62
N GLU A 132 -15.34 8.77 3.57
CA GLU A 132 -15.07 10.21 3.51
C GLU A 132 -15.51 10.81 2.16
N LYS A 133 -16.16 11.98 2.21
CA LYS A 133 -16.64 12.67 1.00
C LYS A 133 -15.47 13.00 0.07
N GLY A 134 -15.58 12.55 -1.17
CA GLY A 134 -14.54 12.80 -2.17
C GLY A 134 -13.37 11.82 -2.09
N TYR A 135 -13.47 10.72 -1.33
CA TYR A 135 -12.47 9.66 -1.22
C TYR A 135 -11.69 9.39 -2.50
N ARG A 136 -12.41 9.00 -3.57
CA ARG A 136 -11.79 8.65 -4.85
C ARG A 136 -11.02 9.84 -5.46
N ASN A 137 -11.61 11.04 -5.41
CA ASN A 137 -10.98 12.24 -5.95
C ASN A 137 -9.74 12.65 -5.14
N TYR A 138 -9.79 12.52 -3.81
CA TYR A 138 -8.65 12.77 -2.92
C TYR A 138 -7.48 11.89 -3.34
N VAL A 139 -7.69 10.57 -3.35
CA VAL A 139 -6.66 9.58 -3.68
C VAL A 139 -6.06 9.83 -5.07
N MET A 140 -6.92 10.03 -6.08
CA MET A 140 -6.45 10.28 -7.46
C MET A 140 -5.73 11.62 -7.61
N SER A 141 -6.09 12.62 -6.80
CA SER A 141 -5.44 13.93 -6.82
C SER A 141 -4.07 13.94 -6.13
N ALA A 142 -3.90 13.10 -5.10
CA ALA A 142 -2.65 12.87 -4.39
C ALA A 142 -1.71 11.97 -5.21
N LEU A 143 -2.25 10.93 -5.85
CA LEU A 143 -1.51 9.91 -6.59
C LEU A 143 -1.88 9.88 -8.08
N PRO A 144 -1.55 10.93 -8.86
CA PRO A 144 -1.94 11.03 -10.26
C PRO A 144 -1.30 9.96 -11.15
N GLN A 145 -0.26 9.25 -10.70
CA GLN A 145 0.40 8.17 -11.42
C GLN A 145 -0.43 6.87 -11.47
N LEU A 146 -1.44 6.71 -10.60
CA LEU A 146 -2.25 5.49 -10.53
C LEU A 146 -2.94 5.18 -11.86
N LYS A 147 -2.96 3.89 -12.19
CA LYS A 147 -3.70 3.30 -13.32
C LYS A 147 -4.95 2.57 -12.87
N THR A 148 -4.97 2.04 -11.65
CA THR A 148 -6.13 1.38 -11.05
C THR A 148 -6.27 1.77 -9.59
N LEU A 149 -7.48 2.07 -9.16
CA LEU A 149 -7.86 2.30 -7.77
C LEU A 149 -9.09 1.46 -7.45
N ASP A 150 -9.00 0.61 -6.42
CA ASP A 150 -10.08 -0.29 -5.98
C ASP A 150 -10.59 -1.18 -7.11
N PHE A 151 -9.64 -1.86 -7.76
CA PHE A 151 -9.85 -2.73 -8.93
C PHE A 151 -10.50 -2.04 -10.15
N SER A 152 -10.76 -0.73 -10.08
CA SER A 152 -11.33 0.07 -11.15
C SER A 152 -10.24 0.85 -11.86
N ALA A 153 -10.26 0.85 -13.20
CA ALA A 153 -9.32 1.64 -13.99
C ALA A 153 -9.48 3.15 -13.73
N VAL A 154 -8.37 3.88 -13.71
CA VAL A 154 -8.35 5.34 -13.65
C VAL A 154 -8.39 5.90 -15.08
N THR A 155 -9.54 6.41 -15.47
CA THR A 155 -9.81 6.94 -16.80
C THR A 155 -9.24 8.35 -16.99
N LYS A 156 -9.28 8.86 -18.23
CA LYS A 156 -8.95 10.27 -18.50
C LYS A 156 -9.92 11.22 -17.80
N GLN A 157 -11.21 10.88 -17.78
CA GLN A 157 -12.25 11.69 -17.14
C GLN A 157 -12.05 11.77 -15.62
N ASP A 158 -11.67 10.65 -14.99
CA ASP A 158 -11.32 10.61 -13.57
C ASP A 158 -10.20 11.61 -13.24
N ARG A 159 -9.16 11.67 -14.09
CA ARG A 159 -8.02 12.58 -13.89
C ARG A 159 -8.43 14.05 -13.98
N VAL A 160 -9.28 14.40 -14.94
CA VAL A 160 -9.82 15.76 -15.07
C VAL A 160 -10.64 16.12 -13.83
N THR A 161 -11.51 15.20 -13.39
CA THR A 161 -12.36 15.40 -12.21
C THR A 161 -11.54 15.58 -10.94
N ALA A 162 -10.54 14.74 -10.71
CA ALA A 162 -9.62 14.85 -9.58
C ALA A 162 -8.82 16.16 -9.59
N ALA A 163 -8.39 16.63 -10.78
CA ALA A 163 -7.67 17.89 -10.90
C ALA A 163 -8.55 19.11 -10.59
N ILE A 164 -9.81 19.11 -11.05
CA ILE A 164 -10.80 20.15 -10.71
C ILE A 164 -11.08 20.13 -9.21
N TRP A 165 -11.32 18.93 -8.65
CA TRP A 165 -11.56 18.73 -7.24
C TRP A 165 -10.41 19.27 -6.38
N ARG A 166 -9.15 18.98 -6.74
CA ARG A 166 -7.95 19.48 -6.03
C ARG A 166 -7.87 21.01 -5.99
N ARG A 167 -8.24 21.68 -7.09
CA ARG A 167 -8.28 23.15 -7.15
C ARG A 167 -9.33 23.72 -6.19
N GLY A 168 -10.53 23.14 -6.18
CA GLY A 168 -11.61 23.55 -5.27
C GLY A 168 -11.26 23.30 -3.80
N PHE A 169 -10.66 22.15 -3.49
CA PHE A 169 -10.24 21.78 -2.15
C PHE A 169 -9.17 22.75 -1.60
N ASN A 170 -8.19 23.13 -2.42
CA ASN A 170 -7.16 24.11 -2.02
C ASN A 170 -7.71 25.53 -1.79
N GLN A 171 -8.80 25.91 -2.47
CA GLN A 171 -9.45 27.21 -2.24
C GLN A 171 -10.19 27.24 -0.90
N GLN A 172 -10.78 26.12 -0.47
CA GLN A 172 -11.45 26.00 0.83
C GLN A 172 -10.48 26.08 2.01
N LYS A 173 -9.22 25.68 1.85
CA LYS A 173 -8.18 25.78 2.88
C LYS A 173 -7.54 27.17 3.03
N ARG A 174 -7.84 28.14 2.15
CA ARG A 174 -7.29 29.50 2.29
C ARG A 174 -7.98 30.21 3.47
N PRO A 175 -7.23 30.77 4.44
CA PRO A 175 -7.84 31.55 5.51
C PRO A 175 -8.60 32.72 4.90
N LYS A 176 -9.85 32.93 5.33
CA LYS A 176 -10.58 34.16 5.00
C LYS A 176 -9.73 35.32 5.53
N ARG A 177 -9.32 36.22 4.64
CA ARG A 177 -8.72 37.50 5.07
C ARG A 177 -9.79 38.21 5.90
N ASN A 178 -9.59 38.27 7.21
CA ASN A 178 -10.33 39.20 8.04
C ASN A 178 -9.94 40.60 7.55
N PHE A 179 -10.91 41.31 6.97
CA PHE A 179 -10.81 42.74 6.82
C PHE A 179 -11.26 43.32 8.16
N ASP A 180 -10.29 43.62 9.02
CA ASP A 180 -10.53 44.47 10.17
C ASP A 180 -10.69 45.90 9.65
N VAL A 181 -11.85 46.50 9.96
CA VAL A 181 -12.22 47.89 9.63
C VAL A 181 -11.71 48.82 10.72
#